data_AF-A0A7X1WFM6-F1
#
_entry.id   AF-A0A7X1WFM6-F1
#
_cell.length_a   1.000
_cell.length_b   1.000
_cell.length_c   1.000
_cell.angle_alpha   90.00
_cell.angle_beta   90.00
_cell.angle_gamma   90.00
#
_symmetry.space_group_name_H-M   'P 1'
#
loop_
_entity.id
_entity.type
_entity.pdbx_description
1 polymer ?
#
loop_
_entity_poly.entity_id
_entity_poly.type
_entity_poly.pdbx_seq_one_letter_code
_entity_poly.pdbx_strand_id
1 'polypeptide(L)' 'AEQVKRALVRYPLKVVRVDVDPERNPFGLALDCYSGAPQRIISPDPVTPASTTPGGLGGAMGETP' A
#
# COMPACT_ATOMS: atom_id res chain seq x y z
N ALA A 1 0.43 15.22 25.34
CA ALA A 1 0.85 14.54 24.09
C ALA A 1 0.45 15.43 22.93
N GLU A 2 1.40 15.77 22.06
CA GLU A 2 1.17 16.58 20.85
C GLU A 2 0.20 15.84 19.90
N GLN A 3 -0.79 16.54 19.33
CA GLN A 3 -1.66 15.94 18.31
C GLN A 3 -0.95 15.91 16.95
N VAL A 4 -0.70 14.72 16.41
CA VAL A 4 -0.02 14.52 15.12
C VAL A 4 -0.98 13.90 14.10
N LYS A 5 -1.18 14.57 12.96
CA LYS A 5 -1.97 14.05 11.84
C LYS A 5 -1.12 13.13 10.95
N ARG A 6 -1.63 11.93 10.67
CA ARG A 6 -0.97 10.93 9.82
C ARG A 6 -1.71 10.80 8.48
N ALA A 7 -0.96 10.71 7.39
CA ALA A 7 -1.50 10.46 6.04
C ALA A 7 -0.47 9.68 5.21
N LEU A 8 -0.94 8.82 4.31
CA LEU A 8 -0.09 8.13 3.35
C LEU A 8 0.00 8.94 2.05
N VAL A 9 1.22 9.14 1.54
CA VAL A 9 1.49 9.96 0.36
C VAL A 9 2.52 9.27 -0.54
N ARG A 10 2.26 9.23 -1.85
CA ARG A 10 3.22 8.82 -2.89
C ARG A 10 3.96 10.04 -3.39
N TYR A 11 5.29 9.97 -3.36
CA TYR A 11 6.17 10.96 -3.95
C TYR A 11 6.79 10.36 -5.21
N PRO A 12 6.37 10.80 -6.41
CA PRO A 12 6.99 10.30 -7.63
C PRO A 12 8.43 10.82 -7.71
N LEU A 13 9.41 9.92 -7.75
CA LEU A 13 10.82 10.25 -7.88
C LEU A 13 11.23 10.17 -9.36
N LYS A 14 12.10 11.10 -9.79
CA LYS A 14 12.67 11.06 -11.14
C LYS A 14 13.99 10.29 -11.09
N VAL A 15 14.12 9.31 -11.98
CA VAL A 15 15.36 8.54 -12.13
C VAL A 15 16.02 8.95 -13.44
N VAL A 16 17.30 9.29 -13.38
CA VAL A 16 18.10 9.68 -14.55
C VAL A 16 19.29 8.76 -14.68
N ARG A 17 19.81 8.63 -15.90
CA ARG A 17 21.07 7.94 -16.15
C ARG A 17 22.22 8.85 -15.72
N VAL A 18 23.16 8.31 -14.96
CA VAL A 18 24.40 8.98 -14.58
C VAL A 18 25.56 8.04 -14.83
N ASP A 19 26.49 8.47 -15.67
CA ASP A 19 27.67 7.69 -16.04
C ASP A 19 28.81 8.08 -15.08
N VAL A 20 28.81 7.42 -13.93
CA VAL A 20 29.86 7.51 -12.89
C VAL A 20 30.46 6.13 -12.69
N ASP A 21 31.57 6.09 -11.95
CA ASP A 21 32.37 4.90 -11.68
C ASP A 21 31.51 3.62 -11.52
N PRO A 22 31.60 2.66 -12.45
CA PRO A 22 30.73 1.49 -12.47
C PRO A 22 30.95 0.55 -11.27
N GLU A 23 32.13 0.58 -10.63
CA GLU A 23 32.36 -0.17 -9.38
C GLU A 23 31.51 0.40 -8.23
N ARG A 24 31.22 1.71 -8.29
CA ARG A 24 30.51 2.44 -7.24
C ARG A 24 29.03 2.65 -7.56
N ASN A 25 28.69 2.68 -8.84
CA ASN A 25 27.32 2.74 -9.35
C ASN A 25 27.15 1.76 -10.53
N PRO A 26 26.94 0.47 -10.24
CA PRO A 26 26.85 -0.56 -11.29
C PRO A 26 25.64 -0.40 -12.21
N PHE A 27 24.63 0.36 -11.79
CA PHE A 27 23.41 0.59 -12.57
C PHE A 27 23.47 1.86 -13.42
N GLY A 28 24.40 2.77 -13.13
CA GLY A 28 24.51 4.06 -13.81
C GLY A 28 23.23 4.91 -13.66
N LEU A 29 22.59 4.88 -12.48
CA LEU A 29 21.35 5.63 -12.21
C LEU A 29 21.52 6.60 -11.03
N ALA A 30 20.76 7.69 -11.06
CA ALA A 30 20.64 8.65 -9.96
C ALA A 30 19.19 9.14 -9.79
N LEU A 31 18.89 9.63 -8.59
CA LEU A 31 17.62 10.31 -8.30
C LEU A 31 17.76 11.81 -8.57
N ASP A 32 16.94 12.32 -9.48
CA ASP A 32 16.85 13.75 -9.84
C ASP A 32 15.59 14.36 -9.21
N CYS A 33 15.57 14.36 -7.87
CA CYS A 33 14.47 14.91 -7.09
C CYS A 33 13.09 14.32 -7.44
N TYR A 34 12.02 15.09 -7.21
CA TYR A 34 10.65 14.69 -7.48
C TYR A 34 10.30 14.91 -8.96
N SER A 35 9.64 13.92 -9.54
CA SER A 35 9.13 13.98 -10.91
C SER A 35 7.80 14.76 -11.01
N GLY A 36 7.12 14.98 -9.88
CA GLY A 36 5.84 15.67 -9.85
C GLY A 36 5.29 15.89 -8.45
N ALA A 37 4.03 16.35 -8.39
CA ALA A 37 3.36 16.65 -7.14
C ALA A 37 3.07 15.37 -6.31
N PRO A 38 3.14 15.45 -4.97
CA PRO A 38 2.80 14.33 -4.10
C PRO A 38 1.31 13.93 -4.24
N GLN A 39 1.04 12.64 -4.23
CA GLN A 39 -0.31 12.09 -4.36
C GLN A 39 -0.74 11.41 -3.06
N ARG A 40 -1.94 11.74 -2.56
CA ARG A 40 -2.48 11.10 -1.35
C ARG A 40 -2.91 9.67 -1.67
N ILE A 41 -2.49 8.72 -0.84
CA ILE A 41 -2.95 7.33 -0.91
C ILE A 41 -4.15 7.18 0.03
N ILE A 42 -5.20 6.53 -0.46
CA ILE A 42 -6.27 6.01 0.38
C ILE A 42 -5.87 4.57 0.72
N SER A 43 -5.61 4.29 1.99
CA SER A 43 -5.41 2.92 2.44
C SER A 43 -6.73 2.17 2.23
N PRO A 44 -6.73 0.97 1.62
CA PRO A 44 -7.87 0.07 1.81
C PRO A 44 -7.99 -0.21 3.30
N ASP A 45 -9.23 -0.28 3.81
CA ASP A 45 -9.48 -0.65 5.20
C ASP A 45 -8.73 -1.96 5.51
N PRO A 46 -8.09 -2.06 6.69
CA PRO A 46 -7.46 -3.31 7.08
C PRO A 46 -8.53 -4.39 7.01
N VAL A 47 -8.31 -5.41 6.17
CA VAL A 47 -9.13 -6.62 6.18
C VAL A 47 -9.04 -7.18 7.59
N THR A 48 -10.07 -6.93 8.39
CA THR A 48 -10.21 -7.54 9.71
C THR A 48 -10.36 -9.02 9.41
N PRO A 49 -9.42 -9.89 9.82
CA PRO A 49 -9.56 -11.32 9.57
C PRO A 49 -10.87 -11.74 10.24
N ALA A 50 -11.83 -12.20 9.43
CA ALA A 50 -13.12 -12.65 9.90
C ALA A 50 -12.87 -13.67 11.01
N SER A 51 -13.33 -13.35 12.22
CA SER A 51 -13.33 -14.29 13.34
C SER A 51 -14.19 -15.47 12.92
N THR A 52 -13.56 -16.61 12.65
CA THR A 52 -14.22 -17.91 12.53
C THR A 52 -15.04 -18.16 13.79
N THR A 53 -16.35 -17.91 13.73
CA THR A 53 -17.29 -18.42 14.73
C THR A 53 -17.53 -19.91 14.43
N PRO A 54 -17.17 -20.84 15.32
CA PRO A 54 -17.60 -22.22 15.19
C PRO A 54 -19.04 -22.33 15.71
N GLY A 55 -19.95 -22.77 14.84
CA GLY A 55 -21.27 -23.26 15.24
C GLY A 55 -22.43 -22.34 14.86
N GLY A 56 -23.27 -22.83 13.95
CA GLY A 56 -24.56 -22.20 13.66
C GLY A 56 -25.05 -22.36 12.22
N LEU A 57 -24.97 -23.57 11.65
CA LEU A 57 -25.69 -23.89 10.42
C LEU A 57 -26.89 -24.74 10.80
N GLY A 58 -28.03 -24.06 10.93
CA GLY A 58 -29.36 -24.65 10.96
C GLY A 58 -29.59 -25.45 9.68
N GLY A 59 -30.04 -26.69 9.87
CA GLY A 59 -30.45 -27.58 8.79
C GLY A 59 -31.97 -27.57 8.60
N ALA A 60 -32.34 -27.78 7.33
CA ALA A 60 -33.64 -28.21 6.78
C ALA A 60 -34.80 -27.19 6.89
N MET A 61 -35.33 -26.57 5.84
CA MET A 61 -35.82 -27.03 4.51
C MET A 61 -37.00 -28.02 4.59
N GLY A 62 -38.16 -27.59 4.06
CA GLY A 62 -39.39 -28.37 3.84
C GLY A 62 -40.42 -28.22 4.98
N GLU A 63 -41.72 -27.99 4.80
CA GLU A 63 -42.63 -28.14 3.67
C GLU A 63 -43.86 -27.22 3.89
N THR A 64 -44.44 -26.73 2.79
CA THR A 64 -45.80 -26.17 2.63
C THR A 64 -46.84 -27.31 2.86
N PRO A 65 -48.14 -27.10 3.17
CA PRO A 65 -49.05 -26.00 2.80
C PRO A 65 -49.61 -25.14 3.94
#